data_AF-M0MTF5-F1
#
_entry.id   AF-M0MTF5-F1
#
_cell.length_a   1.000
_cell.length_b   1.000
_cell.length_c   1.000
_cell.angle_alpha   90.00
_cell.angle_beta   90.00
_cell.angle_gamma   90.00
#
_symmetry.space_group_name_H-M   'P 1'
#
loop_
_entity.id
_entity.type
_entity.pdbx_description
1 polymer ?
#
loop_
_entity_poly.entity_id
_entity_poly.type
_entity_poly.pdbx_seq_one_letter_code
_entity_poly.pdbx_strand_id
1 'polypeptide(L)' 'MHPQDQLLVAEALVQFAGVPRDLSSRERRAWQLAEAIIADIGVEMDEFVRQIDSEWGGPGSA' A
#
# COMPACT_ATOMS: atom_id res chain seq x y z
N MET A 1 -9.56 3.74 -12.57
CA MET A 1 -9.11 2.75 -11.57
C MET A 1 -9.65 3.23 -10.24
N HIS A 2 -10.33 2.38 -9.49
CA HIS A 2 -10.90 2.80 -8.22
C HIS A 2 -9.76 3.02 -7.20
N PRO A 3 -9.83 4.00 -6.27
CA PRO A 3 -8.79 4.20 -5.26
C PRO A 3 -8.45 2.93 -4.46
N GLN A 4 -9.42 2.04 -4.25
CA GLN A 4 -9.19 0.73 -3.62
C GLN A 4 -8.34 -0.23 -4.45
N ASP A 5 -8.52 -0.25 -5.78
CA ASP A 5 -7.67 -1.06 -6.66
C ASP A 5 -6.22 -0.58 -6.57
N GLN A 6 -6.02 0.74 -6.43
CA GLN A 6 -4.71 1.36 -6.29
C GLN A 6 -4.07 1.02 -4.94
N LEU A 7 -4.86 1.03 -3.86
CA LEU A 7 -4.41 0.59 -2.54
C LEU A 7 -3.95 -0.88 -2.54
N LEU A 8 -4.68 -1.79 -3.20
CA LEU A 8 -4.25 -3.19 -3.35
C LEU A 8 -2.95 -3.34 -4.13
N VAL A 9 -2.78 -2.56 -5.20
CA VAL A 9 -1.53 -2.55 -5.97
C VAL A 9 -0.37 -2.06 -5.10
N ALA A 10 -0.58 -1.00 -4.31
CA ALA A 10 0.41 -0.49 -3.38
C ALA A 10 0.77 -1.53 -2.30
N GLU A 11 -0.22 -2.25 -1.76
CA GLU A 11 0.01 -3.33 -0.79
C GLU A 11 0.90 -4.44 -1.38
N ALA A 12 0.58 -4.92 -2.58
CA ALA A 12 1.35 -5.96 -3.25
C ALA A 12 2.80 -5.51 -3.50
N LEU A 13 3.01 -4.23 -3.84
CA LEU A 13 4.34 -3.66 -4.03
C LEU A 13 5.14 -3.57 -2.72
N VAL A 14 4.49 -3.19 -1.62
CA VAL A 14 5.10 -3.15 -0.28
C VAL A 14 5.46 -4.56 0.20
N GLN A 15 4.56 -5.53 0.04
CA GLN A 15 4.82 -6.94 0.38
C GLN A 15 5.97 -7.50 -0.46
N PHE A 16 6.03 -7.16 -1.76
CA PHE A 16 7.13 -7.57 -2.64
C PHE A 16 8.46 -6.92 -2.25
N ALA A 17 8.46 -5.62 -1.91
CA ALA A 17 9.66 -4.90 -1.55
C ALA A 17 10.28 -5.42 -0.24
N GLY A 18 9.45 -5.86 0.72
CA GLY A 18 9.94 -6.38 1.99
C GLY A 18 10.49 -5.27 2.91
N VAL A 19 11.55 -5.56 3.66
CA VAL A 19 12.03 -4.67 4.73
C VAL A 19 12.87 -3.51 4.15
N PRO A 20 12.53 -2.22 4.42
CA PRO A 20 13.18 -1.06 3.81
C PRO A 20 14.70 -0.94 4.00
N ARG A 21 15.25 -1.63 5.01
CA ARG A 21 16.66 -1.54 5.39
C ARG A 21 17.61 -2.31 4.48
N ASP A 22 17.10 -3.21 3.63
CA ASP A 22 17.93 -4.06 2.77
C ASP A 22 17.32 -4.27 1.37
N LEU A 23 16.83 -3.19 0.76
CA LEU A 23 16.20 -3.26 -0.57
C LEU A 23 17.24 -3.32 -1.69
N SER A 24 17.13 -4.33 -2.55
CA SER A 24 17.72 -4.33 -3.88
C SER A 24 17.18 -3.17 -4.73
N SER A 25 17.83 -2.88 -5.86
CA SER A 25 17.38 -1.81 -6.77
C SER A 25 15.94 -2.01 -7.26
N ARG A 26 15.51 -3.27 -7.45
CA ARG A 26 14.15 -3.58 -7.91
C ARG A 26 13.12 -3.40 -6.80
N GLU A 27 13.43 -3.84 -5.59
CA GLU A 27 12.55 -3.68 -4.41
C GLU A 27 12.41 -2.22 -4.01
N ARG A 28 13.50 -1.44 -4.08
CA ARG A 28 13.46 0.02 -3.87
C ARG A 28 12.53 0.70 -4.87
N ARG A 29 12.54 0.26 -6.13
CA ARG A 29 11.63 0.81 -7.13
C ARG A 29 10.17 0.45 -6.84
N ALA A 30 9.90 -0.78 -6.38
CA ALA A 30 8.56 -1.19 -5.97
C ALA A 30 8.06 -0.33 -4.79
N TRP A 31 8.91 -0.09 -3.79
CA TRP A 31 8.61 0.78 -2.66
C TRP A 31 8.24 2.21 -3.10
N GLN A 32 9.07 2.82 -3.95
CA GLN A 32 8.81 4.17 -4.48
C GLN A 32 7.52 4.26 -5.30
N LEU A 33 7.17 3.19 -6.02
CA LEU A 33 5.91 3.13 -6.77
C LEU A 33 4.71 3.05 -5.82
N ALA A 34 4.82 2.27 -4.74
CA ALA A 34 3.79 2.23 -3.71
C ALA A 34 3.60 3.60 -3.06
N GLU A 35 4.69 4.28 -2.66
CA GLU A 35 4.64 5.64 -2.09
C GLU A 35 3.97 6.62 -3.05
N ALA A 36 4.29 6.58 -4.34
CA ALA A 36 3.70 7.46 -5.34
C ALA A 36 2.19 7.20 -5.51
N ILE A 37 1.76 5.92 -5.51
CA ILE A 37 0.35 5.55 -5.59
C ILE A 37 -0.41 6.03 -4.36
N ILE A 38 0.17 5.82 -3.17
CA ILE A 38 -0.44 6.20 -1.88
C ILE A 38 -0.54 7.72 -1.74
N ALA A 39 0.46 8.46 -2.19
CA ALA A 39 0.41 9.92 -2.23
C ALA A 39 -0.67 10.45 -3.21
N ASP A 40 -0.86 9.81 -4.36
CA ASP A 40 -1.86 10.21 -5.37
C ASP A 40 -3.30 10.08 -4.85
N ILE A 41 -3.57 9.05 -4.05
CA ILE A 41 -4.87 8.86 -3.38
C ILE A 41 -5.04 9.70 -2.11
N GLY A 42 -4.01 10.43 -1.67
CA GLY A 42 -4.07 11.32 -0.52
C GLY A 42 -4.06 10.61 0.84
N VAL A 43 -3.37 9.47 0.93
CA VAL A 43 -3.26 8.66 2.15
C VAL A 43 -1.81 8.64 2.62
N GLU A 44 -1.58 8.53 3.93
CA GLU A 44 -0.22 8.36 4.47
C GLU A 44 0.22 6.89 4.41
N MET A 45 1.51 6.64 4.14
CA MET A 45 2.09 5.30 4.04
C MET A 45 1.87 4.45 5.31
N ASP A 46 1.83 5.10 6.47
CA ASP A 46 1.61 4.42 7.76
C ASP A 46 0.13 4.10 8.04
N GLU A 47 -0.77 4.61 7.20
CA GLU A 47 -2.22 4.53 7.35
C GLU A 47 -2.90 3.74 6.22
N PHE A 48 -2.26 3.55 5.07
CA PHE A 48 -2.90 2.92 3.90
C PHE A 48 -3.34 1.46 4.16
N VAL A 49 -2.54 0.67 4.89
CA VAL A 49 -2.91 -0.73 5.25
C VAL A 49 -4.21 -0.75 6.06
N ARG A 50 -4.38 0.21 6.98
CA ARG A 50 -5.60 0.34 7.78
C ARG A 50 -6.79 0.80 6.95
N GLN A 51 -6.58 1.57 5.88
CA GLN A 51 -7.66 1.97 4.98
C GLN A 51 -8.21 0.81 4.15
N ILE A 52 -7.34 -0.06 3.63
CA ILE A 52 -7.75 -1.29 2.93
C ILE A 52 -8.66 -2.12 3.83
N ASP A 53 -8.22 -2.38 5.05
CA ASP A 53 -8.98 -3.16 6.03
C ASP A 53 -10.29 -2.48 6.45
N SER A 54 -10.33 -1.15 6.53
CA SER A 54 -11.53 -0.42 7.00
C SER A 54 -12.66 -0.35 5.98
N GLU A 55 -12.35 -0.25 4.68
CA GLU A 55 -13.38 -0.19 3.64
C GLU A 55 -13.83 -1.59 3.20
N TRP A 56 -12.95 -2.59 3.27
CA TRP A 56 -13.26 -3.96 2.84
C TRP A 56 -13.59 -4.89 4.02
N GLY A 57 -13.17 -4.53 5.22
CA GLY A 57 -13.70 -5.05 6.48
C GLY A 57 -15.08 -4.45 6.73
N GLY A 58 -16.10 -5.05 6.12
CA GLY A 58 -17.50 -4.69 6.38
C GLY A 58 -17.85 -4.73 7.89
N PRO A 59 -19.02 -4.21 8.28
CA PRO A 59 -19.47 -4.22 9.69
C PRO A 59 -19.58 -5.66 10.19
N GLY A 60 -18.53 -6.17 10.85
CA GLY A 60 -18.44 -7.59 11.17
C GLY A 60 -17.12 -8.01 11.80
N SER A 61 -16.69 -7.33 12.86
CA SER A 61 -15.81 -7.90 13.87
C SER A 61 -16.21 -7.29 15.22
N ALA A 62 -17.31 -7.82 15.76
CA ALA A 62 -17.76 -7.65 17.14
C ALA A 62 -17.71 -9.01 17.82
#